data_AF-A0A920VVQ4-F1
#
_entry.id   AF-A0A920VVQ4-F1
#
_cell.length_a   1.000
_cell.length_b   1.000
_cell.length_c   1.000
_cell.angle_alpha   90.00
_cell.angle_beta   90.00
_cell.angle_gamma   90.00
#
_symmetry.space_group_name_H-M   'P 1'
#
loop_
_entity.id
_entity.type
_entity.pdbx_description
1 polymer ?
#
loop_
_entity_poly.entity_id
_entity_poly.type
_entity_poly.pdbx_seq_one_letter_code
_entity_poly.pdbx_strand_id
1 'polypeptide(L)'
;MAILREQIILKKIFEISQSPIGRTPRSNPATYTGLFTPIRELFAGTQESRSRGYKVGRFSFNVKRGRCETCQGGVLLRLRCIFFLTFM
;
A
#
# COMPACT_ATOMS: atom_id res chain seq x y z
N MET A 1 16.16 -20.98 49.28
CA MET A 1 16.54 -19.90 48.34
C MET A 1 15.57 -19.91 47.17
N ALA A 2 14.52 -19.08 47.27
CA ALA A 2 13.52 -18.90 46.23
C ALA A 2 14.12 -18.03 45.12
N ILE A 3 14.45 -18.65 43.98
CA ILE A 3 14.76 -17.90 42.76
C ILE A 3 13.40 -17.47 42.19
N LEU A 4 13.04 -16.22 42.47
CA LEU A 4 11.92 -15.53 41.83
C LEU A 4 12.16 -15.53 40.32
N ARG A 5 11.53 -16.48 39.60
CA ARG A 5 11.36 -16.37 38.14
C ARG A 5 10.31 -15.30 37.89
N GLU A 6 10.75 -14.06 37.68
CA GLU A 6 9.91 -13.05 37.04
C GLU A 6 9.55 -13.59 35.64
N GLN A 7 8.32 -14.09 35.48
CA GLN A 7 7.79 -14.45 34.18
C GLN A 7 7.67 -13.16 33.36
N ILE A 8 8.52 -13.01 32.35
CA ILE A 8 8.41 -11.93 31.38
C ILE A 8 7.04 -12.02 30.72
N ILE A 9 6.16 -11.07 31.01
CA ILE A 9 4.82 -11.00 30.40
C ILE A 9 4.98 -10.41 29.01
N LEU A 10 5.13 -11.29 28.02
CA LEU A 10 5.19 -10.92 26.62
C LEU A 10 3.80 -10.48 26.15
N LYS A 11 3.65 -9.19 25.83
CA LYS A 11 2.39 -8.66 25.31
C LYS A 11 2.23 -8.91 23.81
N LYS A 12 3.31 -8.84 23.03
CA LYS A 12 3.30 -9.08 21.59
C LYS A 12 4.71 -9.31 21.07
N ILE A 13 4.85 -10.25 20.14
CA ILE A 13 6.08 -10.50 19.38
C ILE A 13 5.77 -10.23 17.91
N PHE A 14 6.68 -9.53 17.23
CA PHE A 14 6.59 -9.27 15.80
C PHE A 14 7.87 -9.74 15.12
N GLU A 15 7.72 -10.50 14.05
CA GLU A 15 8.84 -10.83 13.16
C GLU A 15 9.00 -9.71 12.12
N ILE A 16 10.21 -9.18 12.01
CA ILE A 16 10.56 -8.19 10.99
C ILE A 16 11.59 -8.84 10.06
N SER A 17 11.20 -9.06 8.81
CA SER A 17 12.03 -9.74 7.81
C SER A 17 12.14 -8.91 6.53
N GLN A 18 12.98 -9.38 5.61
CA GLN A 18 13.16 -8.77 4.28
C GLN A 18 12.11 -9.25 3.26
N SER A 19 11.07 -9.93 3.72
CA SER A 19 9.95 -10.32 2.85
C SER A 19 9.34 -9.07 2.21
N PRO A 20 8.94 -9.14 0.93
CA PRO A 20 8.38 -7.99 0.25
C PRO A 20 7.11 -7.50 0.95
N ILE A 21 7.02 -6.17 1.14
CA ILE A 21 5.89 -5.48 1.78
C ILE A 21 4.55 -5.82 1.10
N GLY A 22 4.59 -6.02 -0.21
CA GLY A 22 3.46 -6.54 -0.97
C GLY A 22 3.92 -7.09 -2.31
N ARG A 23 3.09 -7.94 -2.90
CA ARG A 23 3.40 -8.65 -4.17
C ARG A 23 2.91 -7.91 -5.41
N THR A 24 2.36 -6.71 -5.24
CA THR A 24 1.78 -5.92 -6.34
C THR A 24 2.42 -4.54 -6.42
N PRO A 25 2.48 -3.92 -7.62
CA PRO A 25 2.95 -2.54 -7.78
C PRO A 25 2.11 -1.49 -7.03
N ARG A 26 0.93 -1.87 -6.54
CA ARG A 26 0.04 -1.01 -5.74
C ARG A 26 0.47 -0.91 -4.28
N SER A 27 1.37 -1.79 -3.83
CA SER A 27 1.93 -1.78 -2.49
C SER A 27 3.14 -0.84 -2.46
N ASN A 28 3.05 0.21 -1.67
CA ASN A 28 4.13 1.17 -1.46
C ASN A 28 4.18 1.64 0.00
N PRO A 29 5.25 2.33 0.43
CA PRO A 29 5.40 2.76 1.82
C PRO A 29 4.22 3.58 2.34
N ALA A 30 3.63 4.47 1.54
CA ALA A 30 2.51 5.30 1.95
C ALA A 30 1.23 4.48 2.21
N THR A 31 0.99 3.42 1.44
CA THR A 31 -0.12 2.49 1.71
C THR A 31 0.14 1.58 2.90
N TYR A 32 1.40 1.18 3.12
CA TYR A 32 1.76 0.27 4.19
C TYR A 32 1.74 0.95 5.57
N THR A 33 2.19 2.20 5.64
CA THR A 33 2.16 2.99 6.88
C THR A 33 0.79 3.65 7.14
N GLY A 34 -0.14 3.57 6.19
CA GLY A 34 -1.43 4.25 6.26
C GLY A 34 -1.40 5.75 5.93
N LEU A 35 -0.22 6.33 5.66
CA LEU A 35 -0.03 7.74 5.31
C LEU A 35 -0.83 8.15 4.06
N PHE A 36 -1.14 7.22 3.17
CA PHE A 36 -1.89 7.51 1.96
C PHE A 36 -3.33 8.00 2.22
N THR A 37 -3.92 7.68 3.37
CA THR A 37 -5.26 8.18 3.72
C THR A 37 -5.29 9.68 4.00
N PRO A 38 -4.52 10.22 4.96
CA PRO A 38 -4.54 11.66 5.24
C PRO A 38 -4.09 12.49 4.03
N ILE A 39 -3.17 11.99 3.20
CA ILE A 39 -2.81 12.67 1.94
C ILE A 39 -4.04 12.86 1.05
N ARG A 40 -4.84 11.81 0.82
CA ARG A 40 -6.04 11.92 -0.04
C ARG A 40 -7.11 12.83 0.55
N GLU A 41 -7.23 12.88 1.87
CA GLU A 41 -8.14 13.80 2.57
C GLU A 41 -7.72 15.26 2.39
N LEU A 42 -6.42 15.55 2.50
CA LEU A 42 -5.88 16.89 2.22
C LEU A 42 -6.18 17.33 0.78
N PHE A 43 -5.96 16.45 -0.21
CA PHE A 43 -6.28 16.75 -1.60
C PHE A 43 -7.77 16.99 -1.82
N ALA A 44 -8.65 16.18 -1.21
CA ALA A 44 -10.10 16.38 -1.29
C ALA A 44 -10.57 17.69 -0.62
N GLY A 45 -9.80 18.23 0.34
CA GLY A 45 -10.08 19.50 1.00
C GLY A 45 -9.76 20.76 0.19
N THR A 46 -9.04 20.64 -0.93
CA THR A 46 -8.66 21.78 -1.79
C THR A 46 -9.88 22.44 -2.44
N GLN A 47 -9.78 23.74 -2.76
CA GLN A 47 -10.89 24.51 -3.32
C GLN A 47 -11.31 23.97 -4.70
N GLU A 48 -10.34 23.58 -5.52
CA GLU A 48 -10.52 22.98 -6.83
C GLU A 48 -11.21 21.62 -6.74
N SER A 49 -10.89 20.84 -5.71
CA SER A 49 -11.53 19.54 -5.50
C SER A 49 -12.98 19.70 -5.06
N ARG A 50 -13.26 20.67 -4.18
CA ARG A 50 -14.62 20.99 -3.75
C ARG A 50 -15.48 21.52 -4.90
N SER A 51 -14.96 22.45 -5.71
CA SER A 51 -15.70 22.99 -6.85
C SER A 51 -16.01 21.94 -7.92
N ARG A 52 -15.17 20.92 -8.06
CA ARG A 52 -15.36 19.80 -9.01
C ARG A 52 -16.10 18.59 -8.40
N GLY A 53 -16.49 18.66 -7.12
CA GLY A 53 -17.15 17.55 -6.42
C GLY A 53 -16.27 16.31 -6.22
N TYR A 54 -14.95 16.48 -6.19
CA TYR A 54 -13.99 15.39 -6.01
C TYR A 54 -13.96 14.92 -4.56
N LYS A 55 -14.33 13.65 -4.35
CA LYS A 55 -14.23 12.98 -3.06
C LYS A 55 -12.85 12.33 -2.88
N VAL A 56 -12.53 11.93 -1.66
CA VAL A 56 -11.29 11.21 -1.28
C VAL A 56 -10.98 10.01 -2.20
N GLY A 57 -12.01 9.33 -2.72
CA GLY A 57 -11.87 8.24 -3.69
C GLY A 57 -11.25 8.66 -5.03
N ARG A 58 -11.45 9.89 -5.47
CA ARG A 58 -10.87 10.41 -6.74
C ARG A 58 -9.34 10.45 -6.72
N PHE A 59 -8.73 10.51 -5.53
CA PHE A 59 -7.28 10.54 -5.34
C PHE A 59 -6.69 9.16 -5.01
N SER A 60 -7.46 8.09 -5.22
CA SER A 60 -7.00 6.73 -4.98
C SER A 60 -6.75 5.99 -6.29
N PHE A 61 -5.55 5.42 -6.42
CA PHE A 61 -5.20 4.55 -7.53
C PHE A 61 -5.85 3.16 -7.44
N ASN A 62 -6.48 2.82 -6.30
CA ASN A 62 -7.11 1.52 -6.09
C ASN A 62 -8.56 1.46 -6.59
N VAL A 63 -9.23 2.61 -6.75
CA VAL A 63 -10.65 2.68 -7.14
C VAL A 63 -10.82 3.15 -8.58
N LYS A 64 -11.84 2.61 -9.27
CA LYS A 64 -12.25 3.09 -10.60
C LYS A 64 -12.60 4.58 -10.52
N ARG A 65 -12.40 5.33 -11.61
CA ARG A 65 -12.60 6.79 -11.67
C ARG A 65 -11.56 7.60 -10.88
N GLY A 66 -10.76 7.04 -9.96
CA GLY A 66 -9.66 7.76 -9.28
C GLY A 66 -8.27 7.46 -9.85
N ARG A 67 -8.18 6.41 -10.67
CA ARG A 67 -6.94 5.87 -11.22
C ARG A 67 -6.89 6.03 -12.73
N CYS A 68 -5.70 5.91 -13.30
CA CYS A 68 -5.55 5.72 -14.73
C CYS A 68 -6.17 4.36 -15.12
N GLU A 69 -7.12 4.37 -16.07
CA GLU A 69 -7.80 3.14 -16.50
C GLU A 69 -6.89 2.25 -17.37
N THR A 70 -5.93 2.84 -18.10
CA THR A 70 -4.96 2.11 -18.92
C THR A 70 -4.06 1.20 -18.08
N CYS A 71 -3.48 1.71 -16.99
CA CYS A 71 -2.62 0.91 -16.11
C CYS A 71 -3.35 0.37 -14.87
N GLN A 72 -4.64 0.70 -14.70
CA GLN A 72 -5.46 0.36 -13.53
C GLN A 72 -4.78 0.67 -12.19
N GLY A 73 -4.02 1.77 -12.13
CA GLY A 73 -3.27 2.16 -10.93
C GLY A 73 -2.01 1.34 -10.64
N GLY A 74 -1.54 0.52 -11.59
CA GLY A 74 -0.29 -0.25 -11.49
C GLY A 74 0.98 0.57 -11.80
N VAL A 75 0.83 1.84 -12.19
CA VAL A 75 1.88 2.81 -12.59
C VAL A 75 2.66 2.41 -13.85
N LEU A 76 3.04 1.15 -13.99
CA LEU A 76 3.70 0.56 -15.15
C LEU A 76 2.87 -0.61 -15.70
N LEU A 77 2.83 -0.75 -17.03
CA LEU A 77 2.27 -1.95 -17.66
C LEU A 77 3.25 -3.10 -17.46
N ARG A 78 2.78 -4.17 -16.81
CA ARG A 78 3.59 -5.38 -16.62
C ARG A 78 3.63 -6.14 -17.94
N LEU A 79 4.73 -6.03 -18.68
CA LEU A 79 4.99 -6.94 -19.78
C LEU A 79 5.29 -8.33 -19.21
N ARG A 80 4.57 -9.34 -19.68
CA ARG A 80 4.84 -10.75 -19.34
C ARG A 80 5.84 -11.27 -20.36
N CYS A 81 7.10 -11.39 -19.98
CA CYS A 81 8.07 -12.16 -20.76
C CYS A 81 7.82 -13.65 -20.49
N ILE A 82 7.07 -14.33 -21.36
CA ILE A 82 6.78 -15.78 -21.31
C ILE A 82 7.79 -16.59 -22.16
N PHE A 83 8.88 -15.97 -22.61
CA PHE A 83 9.86 -16.61 -23.49
C PHE A 83 11.20 -16.73 -22.74
N PHE A 84 11.77 -17.94 -22.69
CA PHE A 84 13.05 -18.38 -22.07
C PHE A 84 13.02 -19.14 -20.73
N LEU A 85 12.20 -20.19 -20.58
CA LEU A 85 12.46 -21.26 -19.59
C LEU A 85 12.28 -22.71 -20.13
N THR A 86 12.07 -22.90 -21.44
CA THR A 86 11.95 -24.23 -22.07
C THR A 86 13.17 -24.64 -22.91
N PHE A 87 14.28 -23.91 -22.83
CA PHE A 87 15.53 -24.19 -23.54
C PHE A 87 16.78 -23.96 -22.67
N MET A 88 16.78 -24.53 -21.47
CA MET A 88 18.01 -24.80 -20.71
C MET A 88 18.01 -26.26 -20.29
#